data_AF-A0A1I5SBD6-F1
#
_entry.id   AF-A0A1I5SBD6-F1
#
_cell.length_a   1.000
_cell.length_b   1.000
_cell.length_c   1.000
_cell.angle_alpha   90.00
_cell.angle_beta   90.00
_cell.angle_gamma   90.00
#
_symmetry.space_group_name_H-M   'P 1'
#
loop_
_entity.id
_entity.type
_entity.pdbx_description
1 polymer ?
#
loop_
_entity_poly.entity_id
_entity_poly.type
_entity_poly.pdbx_seq_one_letter_code
_entity_poly.pdbx_strand_id
1 'polypeptide(L)'
;MPLDPEYKSTTISVNGTSVTVPLYAKAKLTSTNMTGGSGPDQSLLPPGFISGMCPQHHQRGHLIGNKLGGSGTDLRNLVTLTEGTNHPIMYEYEAMVYDYVRKRPGIEFTYQVTAQYEPSRYLAAQIAPGGATTGAANNPYCPMPCPESLRIDFFYAEEPGKLFYPLIYRVLNEHGEGWETGPLYILNGVYKFHEGSPKHVAQGCWAS
;
A
#
# COMPACT_ATOMS: atom_id res chain seq x y z
N MET A 1 16.58 -10.32 -16.45
CA MET A 1 17.32 -9.26 -15.75
C MET A 1 16.71 -9.11 -14.36
N PRO A 2 17.48 -8.89 -13.29
CA PRO A 2 16.88 -8.60 -11.98
C PRO A 2 16.07 -7.31 -12.05
N LEU A 3 15.06 -7.19 -11.20
CA LEU A 3 14.36 -5.93 -11.00
C LEU A 3 15.35 -4.91 -10.38
N ASP A 4 15.35 -3.68 -10.87
CA ASP A 4 16.16 -2.58 -10.33
C ASP A 4 15.26 -1.40 -9.94
N PRO A 5 14.76 -1.39 -8.69
CA PRO A 5 13.87 -0.34 -8.23
C PRO A 5 14.60 0.94 -7.79
N GLU A 6 14.02 2.08 -8.13
CA GLU A 6 14.34 3.37 -7.53
C GLU A 6 13.52 3.53 -6.24
N TYR A 7 14.17 3.86 -5.13
CA TYR A 7 13.53 4.19 -3.86
C TYR A 7 13.84 5.62 -3.44
N LYS A 8 12.84 6.31 -2.89
CA LYS A 8 13.01 7.62 -2.25
C LYS A 8 12.34 7.65 -0.89
N SER A 9 12.97 8.36 0.03
CA SER A 9 12.44 8.64 1.36
C SER A 9 12.23 10.13 1.53
N THR A 10 11.39 10.51 2.49
CA THR A 10 11.20 11.89 2.93
C THR A 10 11.22 11.98 4.45
N THR A 11 11.28 13.19 4.99
CA THR A 11 11.17 13.42 6.43
C THR A 11 9.85 14.12 6.72
N ILE A 12 9.10 13.57 7.68
CA ILE A 12 7.83 14.11 8.15
C ILE A 12 7.93 14.46 9.64
N SER A 13 7.10 15.40 10.10
CA SER A 13 7.01 15.74 11.52
C SER A 13 5.88 14.94 12.17
N VAL A 14 6.22 14.15 13.19
CA VAL A 14 5.27 13.39 14.01
C VAL A 14 5.40 13.90 15.44
N ASN A 15 4.36 14.57 15.94
CA ASN A 15 4.35 15.17 17.28
C ASN A 15 5.60 16.04 17.57
N GLY A 16 6.05 16.81 16.59
CA GLY A 16 7.24 17.67 16.69
C GLY A 16 8.58 16.96 16.50
N THR A 17 8.59 15.64 16.24
CA THR A 17 9.80 14.86 15.95
C THR A 17 9.91 14.57 14.46
N SER A 18 11.10 14.79 13.88
CA SER A 18 11.39 14.42 12.49
C SER A 18 11.59 12.91 12.34
N VAL A 19 10.80 12.29 11.47
CA VAL A 19 10.88 10.85 11.15
C VAL A 19 11.11 10.68 9.66
N THR A 20 12.14 9.92 9.27
CA THR A 20 12.36 9.53 7.88
C THR A 20 11.48 8.34 7.50
N VAL A 21 10.73 8.48 6.41
CA VAL A 21 9.79 7.48 5.92
C VAL A 21 10.01 7.17 4.44
N PRO A 22 9.75 5.93 3.98
CA PRO A 22 9.66 5.62 2.56
C PRO A 22 8.56 6.45 1.92
N LEU A 23 8.89 7.17 0.86
CA LEU A 23 7.96 8.01 0.11
C LEU A 23 7.53 7.32 -1.17
N TYR A 24 8.47 6.65 -1.84
CA TYR A 24 8.29 6.27 -3.24
C TYR A 24 9.13 5.06 -3.60
N ALA A 25 8.55 4.20 -4.44
CA ALA A 25 9.24 3.13 -5.14
C ALA A 25 8.81 3.11 -6.61
N LYS A 26 9.75 2.92 -7.53
CA LYS A 26 9.46 2.77 -8.96
C LYS A 26 10.32 1.68 -9.57
N ALA A 27 9.71 0.89 -10.45
CA ALA A 27 10.43 -0.08 -11.24
C ALA A 27 9.89 -0.17 -12.67
N LYS A 28 10.77 -0.60 -13.58
CA LYS A 28 10.39 -1.06 -14.91
C LYS A 28 10.12 -2.55 -14.85
N LEU A 29 8.87 -2.93 -15.08
CA LEU A 29 8.42 -4.30 -15.15
C LEU A 29 8.48 -4.79 -16.59
N THR A 30 9.00 -6.00 -16.76
CA THR A 30 8.98 -6.74 -18.03
C THR A 30 8.52 -8.16 -17.75
N SER A 31 8.12 -8.87 -18.79
CA SER A 31 7.75 -10.30 -18.68
C SER A 31 8.87 -11.21 -18.15
N THR A 32 10.11 -10.72 -17.99
CA THR A 32 11.30 -11.51 -17.62
C THR A 32 12.01 -11.06 -16.34
N ASN A 33 11.57 -9.98 -15.68
CA ASN A 33 12.19 -9.49 -14.44
C ASN A 33 11.30 -9.60 -13.19
N MET A 34 10.02 -9.95 -13.36
CA MET A 34 9.11 -10.29 -12.26
C MET A 34 9.26 -11.76 -11.84
N THR A 35 10.50 -12.22 -11.61
CA THR A 35 10.80 -13.64 -11.34
C THR A 35 10.58 -14.05 -9.88
N GLY A 36 9.85 -13.24 -9.11
CA GLY A 36 9.66 -13.38 -7.67
C GLY A 36 10.70 -12.56 -6.88
N GLY A 37 10.22 -11.85 -5.87
CA GLY A 37 11.03 -11.12 -4.89
C GLY A 37 11.13 -11.93 -3.59
N SER A 38 11.08 -11.24 -2.45
CA SER A 38 11.13 -11.88 -1.12
C SER A 38 9.97 -11.45 -0.23
N GLY A 39 9.52 -12.37 0.62
CA GLY A 39 8.59 -12.05 1.70
C GLY A 39 9.23 -11.06 2.71
N PRO A 40 8.42 -10.34 3.50
CA PRO A 40 8.96 -9.35 4.41
C PRO A 40 9.77 -10.01 5.53
N ASP A 41 11.00 -9.53 5.73
CA ASP A 41 11.83 -9.89 6.87
C ASP A 41 11.14 -9.42 8.16
N GLN A 42 10.84 -10.35 9.06
CA GLN A 42 10.11 -10.06 10.28
C GLN A 42 10.93 -9.25 11.29
N SER A 43 12.25 -9.17 11.14
CA SER A 43 13.10 -8.31 11.97
C SER A 43 13.05 -6.83 11.55
N LEU A 44 12.64 -6.53 10.32
CA LEU A 44 12.53 -5.16 9.82
C LEU A 44 11.23 -4.50 10.30
N LEU A 45 11.33 -3.32 10.90
CA LEU A 45 10.18 -2.57 11.41
C LEU A 45 10.06 -1.25 10.63
N PRO A 46 9.15 -1.17 9.63
CA PRO A 46 8.93 0.09 8.93
C PRO A 46 8.40 1.16 9.88
N PRO A 47 8.57 2.46 9.55
CA PRO A 47 8.07 3.54 10.39
C PRO A 47 6.58 3.37 10.73
N GLY A 48 6.25 3.52 12.01
CA GLY A 48 4.88 3.34 12.52
C GLY A 48 4.52 1.89 12.86
N PHE A 49 5.40 0.92 12.60
CA PHE A 49 5.13 -0.47 12.95
C PHE A 49 5.16 -0.67 14.47
N ILE A 50 4.03 -1.12 15.04
CA ILE A 50 3.91 -1.45 16.46
C ILE A 50 3.88 -2.96 16.64
N SER A 51 2.91 -3.63 16.00
CA SER A 51 2.74 -5.08 16.13
C SER A 51 1.92 -5.64 14.98
N GLY A 52 2.27 -6.85 14.53
CA GLY A 52 1.42 -7.64 13.62
C GLY A 52 0.30 -8.40 14.35
N MET A 53 0.24 -8.29 15.68
CA MET A 53 -0.79 -8.90 16.51
C MET A 53 -1.95 -7.92 16.74
N CYS A 54 -3.06 -8.46 17.21
CA CYS A 54 -4.14 -7.64 17.72
C CYS A 54 -3.67 -6.71 18.86
N PRO A 55 -4.18 -5.46 18.93
CA PRO A 55 -5.19 -4.89 18.03
C PRO A 55 -4.65 -4.20 16.77
N GLN A 56 -3.32 -4.13 16.59
CA GLN A 56 -2.73 -3.33 15.51
C GLN A 56 -2.83 -3.96 14.13
N HIS A 57 -2.64 -5.28 14.02
CA HIS A 57 -2.71 -5.99 12.74
C HIS A 57 -1.81 -5.37 11.65
N HIS A 58 -0.64 -4.85 12.04
CA HIS A 58 0.28 -4.25 11.09
C HIS A 58 0.95 -5.31 10.22
N GLN A 59 1.13 -4.95 8.96
CA GLN A 59 1.92 -5.69 8.00
C GLN A 59 3.03 -4.81 7.48
N ARG A 60 4.14 -5.47 7.15
CA ARG A 60 5.28 -4.88 6.45
C ARG A 60 4.90 -4.85 4.98
N GLY A 61 4.10 -3.87 4.62
CA GLY A 61 3.55 -3.74 3.28
C GLY A 61 4.63 -3.33 2.31
N HIS A 62 4.81 -4.10 1.26
CA HIS A 62 5.73 -3.75 0.18
C HIS A 62 5.23 -2.51 -0.56
N LEU A 63 6.11 -1.65 -1.07
CA LEU A 63 5.74 -0.67 -2.09
C LEU A 63 5.73 -1.33 -3.48
N ILE A 64 6.71 -2.18 -3.75
CA ILE A 64 6.71 -3.10 -4.89
C ILE A 64 6.59 -4.51 -4.33
N GLY A 65 5.45 -5.16 -4.57
CA GLY A 65 5.19 -6.50 -4.06
C GLY A 65 6.17 -7.55 -4.55
N ASN A 66 6.33 -8.58 -3.72
CA ASN A 66 7.11 -9.77 -4.03
C ASN A 66 6.73 -10.37 -5.41
N LYS A 67 5.43 -10.42 -5.73
CA LYS A 67 4.97 -10.95 -7.03
C LYS A 67 5.54 -10.19 -8.23
N LEU A 68 5.77 -8.89 -8.08
CA LEU A 68 6.37 -8.03 -9.09
C LEU A 68 7.91 -8.05 -9.07
N GLY A 69 8.53 -8.78 -8.13
CA GLY A 69 9.97 -8.88 -7.97
C GLY A 69 10.56 -8.00 -6.85
N GLY A 70 9.73 -7.31 -6.06
CA GLY A 70 10.22 -6.41 -5.01
C GLY A 70 10.74 -7.13 -3.77
N SER A 71 11.76 -6.55 -3.13
CA SER A 71 12.42 -7.14 -1.95
C SER A 71 11.65 -6.85 -0.67
N GLY A 72 11.40 -7.89 0.12
CA GLY A 72 10.93 -7.79 1.51
C GLY A 72 12.04 -7.66 2.55
N THR A 73 13.30 -7.63 2.12
CA THR A 73 14.47 -7.45 3.01
C THR A 73 15.09 -6.07 2.88
N ASP A 74 14.48 -5.17 2.09
CA ASP A 74 14.91 -3.77 1.95
C ASP A 74 13.88 -2.86 2.62
N LEU A 75 14.27 -2.23 3.73
CA LEU A 75 13.38 -1.34 4.48
C LEU A 75 12.87 -0.15 3.65
N ARG A 76 13.57 0.24 2.59
CA ARG A 76 13.12 1.31 1.66
C ARG A 76 11.88 0.90 0.86
N ASN A 77 11.63 -0.41 0.75
CA ASN A 77 10.46 -0.97 0.08
C ASN A 77 9.32 -1.30 1.04
N LEU A 78 9.45 -1.05 2.35
CA LEU A 78 8.46 -1.48 3.33
C LEU A 78 7.84 -0.29 4.05
N VAL A 79 6.51 -0.26 4.08
CA VAL A 79 5.72 0.69 4.88
C VAL A 79 4.80 -0.06 5.83
N THR A 80 4.32 0.61 6.88
CA THR A 80 3.36 0.02 7.81
C THR A 80 1.95 0.11 7.22
N LEU A 81 1.40 -1.02 6.79
CA LEU A 81 0.02 -1.13 6.32
C LEU A 81 -0.81 -1.94 7.30
N THR A 82 -2.11 -1.70 7.36
CA THR A 82 -3.03 -2.66 7.99
C THR A 82 -3.15 -3.91 7.13
N GLU A 83 -3.48 -5.03 7.76
CA GLU A 83 -3.58 -6.30 7.05
C GLU A 83 -4.62 -6.29 5.91
N GLY A 84 -5.74 -5.58 6.05
CA GLY A 84 -6.77 -5.49 4.99
C GLY A 84 -6.27 -4.70 3.78
N THR A 85 -5.52 -3.63 4.04
CA THR A 85 -4.87 -2.81 3.01
C THR A 85 -3.82 -3.63 2.24
N ASN A 86 -2.94 -4.34 2.95
CA ASN A 86 -1.90 -5.15 2.32
C ASN A 86 -2.48 -6.40 1.62
N HIS A 87 -3.47 -7.06 2.23
CA HIS A 87 -4.18 -8.20 1.64
C HIS A 87 -5.64 -8.28 2.13
N PRO A 88 -6.63 -8.28 1.21
CA PRO A 88 -6.47 -8.61 -0.21
C PRO A 88 -6.20 -7.42 -1.13
N ILE A 89 -6.41 -6.18 -0.69
CA ILE A 89 -6.55 -5.04 -1.60
C ILE A 89 -5.30 -4.82 -2.46
N MET A 90 -4.15 -4.55 -1.85
CA MET A 90 -2.91 -4.32 -2.60
C MET A 90 -2.51 -5.55 -3.44
N TYR A 91 -2.60 -6.74 -2.85
CA TYR A 91 -2.25 -8.00 -3.52
C TYR A 91 -3.03 -8.23 -4.84
N GLU A 92 -4.33 -7.92 -4.88
CA GLU A 92 -5.15 -8.12 -6.08
C GLU A 92 -4.73 -7.21 -7.23
N TYR A 93 -4.40 -5.95 -6.95
CA TYR A 93 -3.92 -5.02 -7.97
C TYR A 93 -2.53 -5.38 -8.49
N GLU A 94 -1.64 -5.86 -7.61
CA GLU A 94 -0.34 -6.39 -8.02
C GLU A 94 -0.47 -7.64 -8.89
N ALA A 95 -1.44 -8.51 -8.60
CA ALA A 95 -1.74 -9.68 -9.43
C ALA A 95 -2.23 -9.25 -10.82
N MET A 96 -3.11 -8.25 -10.90
CA MET A 96 -3.58 -7.68 -12.17
C MET A 96 -2.41 -7.14 -13.02
N VAL A 97 -1.50 -6.38 -12.42
CA VAL A 97 -0.30 -5.85 -13.11
C VAL A 97 0.61 -6.98 -13.57
N TYR A 98 0.89 -7.96 -12.69
CA TYR A 98 1.71 -9.12 -13.02
C TYR A 98 1.19 -9.85 -14.25
N ASP A 99 -0.09 -10.21 -14.25
CA ASP A 99 -0.72 -10.95 -15.35
C ASP A 99 -0.69 -10.16 -16.66
N TYR A 100 -0.92 -8.85 -16.57
CA TYR A 100 -0.91 -7.97 -17.73
C TYR A 100 0.47 -7.91 -18.40
N VAL A 101 1.52 -7.69 -17.61
CA VAL A 101 2.90 -7.58 -18.12
C VAL A 101 3.44 -8.93 -18.56
N ARG A 102 3.13 -10.01 -17.84
CA ARG A 102 3.62 -11.36 -18.17
C ARG A 102 3.09 -11.86 -19.52
N LYS A 103 1.85 -11.51 -19.88
CA LYS A 103 1.21 -11.85 -21.15
C LYS A 103 1.70 -11.02 -22.35
N ARG A 104 2.58 -10.04 -22.13
CA ARG A 104 3.07 -9.11 -23.16
C ARG A 104 4.60 -9.05 -23.20
N PRO A 105 5.26 -10.04 -23.80
CA PRO A 105 6.70 -9.98 -24.01
C PRO A 105 7.11 -8.73 -24.80
N GLY A 106 8.26 -8.15 -24.46
CA GLY A 106 8.83 -6.99 -25.16
C GLY A 106 8.30 -5.62 -24.71
N ILE A 107 7.32 -5.55 -23.81
CA ILE A 107 6.91 -4.26 -23.23
C ILE A 107 7.78 -3.87 -22.04
N GLU A 108 8.01 -2.56 -21.89
CA GLU A 108 8.48 -1.95 -20.65
C GLU A 108 7.33 -1.22 -19.97
N PHE A 109 6.90 -1.75 -18.83
CA PHE A 109 5.77 -1.22 -18.08
C PHE A 109 6.27 -0.55 -16.80
N THR A 110 5.86 0.68 -16.54
CA THR A 110 6.30 1.40 -15.33
C THR A 110 5.32 1.14 -14.21
N TYR A 111 5.82 0.64 -13.08
CA TYR A 111 5.06 0.51 -11.84
C TYR A 111 5.68 1.41 -10.79
N GLN A 112 4.87 2.28 -10.21
CA GLN A 112 5.30 3.29 -9.26
C GLN A 112 4.30 3.34 -8.11
N VAL A 113 4.81 3.36 -6.88
CA VAL A 113 4.00 3.53 -5.68
C VAL A 113 4.53 4.71 -4.89
N THR A 114 3.61 5.59 -4.47
CA THR A 114 3.88 6.71 -3.57
C THR A 114 3.08 6.51 -2.29
N ALA A 115 3.78 6.43 -1.16
CA ALA A 115 3.19 6.41 0.16
C ALA A 115 2.85 7.84 0.59
N GLN A 116 1.60 8.09 0.98
CA GLN A 116 1.12 9.43 1.33
C GLN A 116 1.04 9.60 2.83
N TYR A 117 1.49 10.76 3.34
CA TYR A 117 1.54 11.07 4.77
C TYR A 117 0.89 12.41 5.10
N GLU A 118 -0.26 12.69 4.51
CA GLU A 118 -0.95 13.98 4.64
C GLU A 118 -1.60 14.13 6.04
N PRO A 119 -1.11 15.02 6.93
CA PRO A 119 -1.59 15.10 8.32
C PRO A 119 -3.10 15.32 8.44
N SER A 120 -3.70 16.08 7.52
CA SER A 120 -5.15 16.34 7.54
C SER A 120 -6.00 15.08 7.33
N ARG A 121 -5.46 14.04 6.69
CA ARG A 121 -6.16 12.76 6.44
C ARG A 121 -6.25 11.85 7.67
N TYR A 122 -5.43 12.10 8.70
CA TYR A 122 -5.52 11.40 9.99
C TYR A 122 -6.52 12.09 10.94
N LEU A 123 -6.93 13.33 10.61
CA LEU A 123 -7.88 14.15 11.37
C LEU A 123 -9.28 14.16 10.75
N ALA A 124 -9.39 14.09 9.42
CA ALA A 124 -10.63 14.20 8.63
C ALA A 124 -11.55 12.97 8.65
N ALA A 125 -11.23 11.98 9.48
CA ALA A 125 -11.94 10.72 9.53
C ALA A 125 -13.26 10.86 10.37
N GLN A 126 -13.50 12.01 11.00
CA GLN A 126 -14.76 12.34 11.68
C GLN A 126 -15.96 12.47 10.72
N ILE A 127 -16.80 11.43 10.58
CA ILE A 127 -18.28 11.44 10.76
C ILE A 127 -18.79 9.98 10.97
N ALA A 128 -18.29 9.27 11.98
CA ALA A 128 -18.96 8.08 12.50
C ALA A 128 -19.35 8.32 13.97
N PRO A 129 -20.57 7.99 14.42
CA PRO A 129 -20.97 8.18 15.81
C PRO A 129 -20.16 7.22 16.71
N GLY A 130 -19.25 7.75 17.54
CA GLY A 130 -18.44 6.91 18.44
C GLY A 130 -17.22 7.57 19.10
N GLY A 131 -16.80 8.76 18.66
CA GLY A 131 -15.66 9.48 19.26
C GLY A 131 -14.34 9.14 18.55
N ALA A 132 -13.73 10.16 17.96
CA ALA A 132 -12.64 10.05 16.99
C ALA A 132 -11.41 9.31 17.52
N THR A 133 -10.87 8.43 16.69
CA THR A 133 -9.52 7.90 16.86
C THR A 133 -8.67 8.33 15.66
N THR A 134 -7.56 9.02 15.95
CA THR A 134 -6.72 9.70 14.97
C THR A 134 -5.79 8.71 14.29
N GLY A 135 -6.16 8.23 13.11
CA GLY A 135 -5.33 7.36 12.27
C GLY A 135 -5.87 7.24 10.85
N ALA A 136 -5.12 6.57 9.97
CA ALA A 136 -5.49 6.40 8.57
C ALA A 136 -6.88 5.78 8.44
N ALA A 137 -7.75 6.36 7.60
CA ALA A 137 -9.13 5.91 7.39
C ALA A 137 -9.92 5.60 8.69
N ASN A 138 -9.78 6.42 9.74
CA ASN A 138 -10.38 6.23 11.09
C ASN A 138 -9.81 5.08 11.91
N ASN A 139 -8.75 4.41 11.48
CA ASN A 139 -8.18 3.31 12.24
C ASN A 139 -7.20 3.84 13.30
N PRO A 140 -7.52 3.80 14.61
CA PRO A 140 -6.63 4.26 15.70
C PRO A 140 -5.26 3.62 15.68
N TYR A 141 -5.21 2.39 15.18
CA TYR A 141 -4.02 1.57 15.24
C TYR A 141 -3.06 1.88 14.12
N CYS A 142 -3.48 2.64 13.11
CA CYS A 142 -2.64 3.10 12.01
C CYS A 142 -2.37 4.61 12.06
N PRO A 143 -1.78 5.16 13.15
CA PRO A 143 -1.43 6.57 13.21
C PRO A 143 -0.19 6.87 12.36
N MET A 144 0.03 8.14 12.05
CA MET A 144 1.29 8.62 11.48
C MET A 144 2.46 8.17 12.39
N PRO A 145 3.56 7.58 11.87
CA PRO A 145 4.02 7.60 10.48
C PRO A 145 3.69 6.35 9.65
N CYS A 146 2.56 5.66 9.90
CA CYS A 146 1.98 4.79 8.87
C CYS A 146 1.42 5.68 7.75
N PRO A 147 1.60 5.39 6.45
CA PRO A 147 0.98 6.20 5.39
C PRO A 147 -0.55 6.17 5.50
N GLU A 148 -1.21 7.26 5.13
CA GLU A 148 -2.67 7.35 5.08
C GLU A 148 -3.25 6.64 3.85
N SER A 149 -2.49 6.65 2.75
CA SER A 149 -2.85 5.97 1.52
C SER A 149 -1.61 5.62 0.70
N LEU A 150 -1.79 4.72 -0.26
CA LEU A 150 -0.85 4.47 -1.35
C LEU A 150 -1.47 4.95 -2.66
N ARG A 151 -0.70 5.72 -3.43
CA ARG A 151 -0.99 5.97 -4.84
C ARG A 151 -0.15 5.03 -5.69
N ILE A 152 -0.79 4.26 -6.55
CA ILE A 152 -0.14 3.34 -7.48
C ILE A 152 -0.36 3.85 -8.91
N ASP A 153 0.72 4.16 -9.60
CA ASP A 153 0.74 4.49 -11.02
C ASP A 153 1.29 3.29 -11.81
N PHE A 154 0.51 2.77 -12.75
CA PHE A 154 0.89 1.68 -13.65
C PHE A 154 0.67 2.06 -15.12
N PHE A 155 1.74 2.37 -15.85
CA PHE A 155 1.63 3.04 -17.15
C PHE A 155 2.76 2.72 -18.13
N TYR A 156 2.50 3.03 -19.40
CA TYR A 156 3.52 3.24 -20.42
C TYR A 156 3.87 4.73 -20.50
N ALA A 157 5.16 5.04 -20.58
CA ALA A 157 5.59 6.39 -20.95
C ALA A 157 5.72 6.41 -22.47
N GLU A 158 4.79 7.08 -23.15
CA GLU A 158 4.88 7.25 -24.61
C GLU A 158 5.89 8.36 -24.95
N GLU A 159 5.83 9.47 -24.20
CA GLU A 159 6.69 10.64 -24.30
C GLU A 159 6.86 11.27 -22.91
N PRO A 160 7.85 12.15 -22.68
CA PRO A 160 7.96 12.90 -21.41
C PRO A 160 6.65 13.60 -21.06
N GLY A 161 6.05 13.22 -19.93
CA GLY A 161 4.77 13.79 -19.46
C GLY A 161 3.50 13.17 -20.07
N LYS A 162 3.62 12.29 -21.08
CA LYS A 162 2.47 11.60 -21.69
C LYS A 162 2.43 10.14 -21.23
N LEU A 163 1.55 9.87 -20.27
CA LEU A 163 1.39 8.56 -19.65
C LEU A 163 0.12 7.87 -20.16
N PHE A 164 0.24 6.60 -20.53
CA PHE A 164 -0.89 5.76 -20.93
C PHE A 164 -1.14 4.67 -19.89
N TYR A 165 -2.35 4.64 -19.31
CA TYR A 165 -2.77 3.69 -18.28
C TYR A 165 -3.66 2.61 -18.90
N PRO A 166 -3.13 1.43 -19.24
CA PRO A 166 -3.89 0.43 -20.00
C PRO A 166 -4.78 -0.47 -19.15
N LEU A 167 -4.64 -0.41 -17.82
CA LEU A 167 -5.39 -1.25 -16.90
C LEU A 167 -6.63 -0.50 -16.45
N ILE A 168 -7.77 -1.13 -16.66
CA ILE A 168 -9.07 -0.69 -16.15
C ILE A 168 -9.32 -1.44 -14.86
N TYR A 169 -9.66 -0.74 -13.80
CA TYR A 169 -9.98 -1.34 -12.52
C TYR A 169 -11.33 -0.87 -11.99
N ARG A 170 -11.94 -1.74 -11.18
CA ARG A 170 -13.23 -1.48 -10.55
C ARG A 170 -13.05 -0.51 -9.39
N VAL A 171 -13.93 0.47 -9.31
CA VAL A 171 -14.05 1.39 -8.17
C VAL A 171 -15.48 1.37 -7.64
N LEU A 172 -15.62 1.61 -6.35
CA LEU A 172 -16.91 1.87 -5.72
C LEU A 172 -17.01 3.38 -5.49
N ASN A 173 -18.07 4.00 -6.00
CA ASN A 173 -18.36 5.41 -5.78
C ASN A 173 -19.78 5.58 -5.22
N GLU A 174 -20.16 6.82 -4.93
CA GLU A 174 -21.48 7.17 -4.40
C GLU A 174 -22.66 6.80 -5.31
N HIS A 175 -22.38 6.53 -6.59
CA HIS A 175 -23.36 6.13 -7.59
C HIS A 175 -23.34 4.61 -7.90
N GLY A 176 -22.51 3.83 -7.20
CA GLY A 176 -22.40 2.38 -7.37
C GLY A 176 -21.05 1.92 -7.93
N GLU A 177 -21.07 0.87 -8.73
CA GLU A 177 -19.85 0.31 -9.34
C GLU A 177 -19.44 1.12 -10.58
N GLY A 178 -18.18 1.53 -10.63
CA GLY A 178 -17.56 2.22 -11.76
C GLY A 178 -16.28 1.54 -12.22
N TRP A 179 -15.75 2.01 -13.34
CA TRP A 179 -14.51 1.53 -13.95
C TRP A 179 -13.62 2.72 -14.26
N GLU A 180 -12.38 2.68 -13.80
CA GLU A 180 -11.44 3.79 -13.94
C GLU A 180 -10.16 3.35 -14.65
N THR A 181 -9.53 4.30 -15.33
CA THR A 181 -8.16 4.20 -15.84
C THR A 181 -7.35 5.35 -15.29
N GLY A 182 -6.18 5.07 -14.71
CA GLY A 182 -5.35 6.11 -14.14
C GLY A 182 -4.63 5.65 -12.88
N PRO A 183 -4.16 6.60 -12.06
CA PRO A 183 -3.57 6.30 -10.76
C PRO A 183 -4.61 5.70 -9.81
N LEU A 184 -4.29 4.55 -9.26
CA LEU A 184 -5.08 3.89 -8.23
C LEU A 184 -4.73 4.45 -6.86
N TYR A 185 -5.74 4.71 -6.03
CA TYR A 185 -5.56 5.10 -4.63
C TYR A 185 -6.08 4.00 -3.71
N ILE A 186 -5.21 3.49 -2.85
CA ILE A 186 -5.54 2.50 -1.82
C ILE A 186 -5.43 3.19 -0.47
N LEU A 187 -6.55 3.33 0.24
CA LEU A 187 -6.54 3.83 1.62
C LEU A 187 -5.86 2.82 2.53
N ASN A 188 -5.03 3.30 3.45
CA ASN A 188 -4.55 2.50 4.56
C ASN A 188 -5.51 2.64 5.75
N GLY A 189 -5.40 1.74 6.72
CA GLY A 189 -6.34 1.69 7.85
C GLY A 189 -7.53 0.77 7.58
N VAL A 190 -7.68 0.23 6.37
CA VAL A 190 -8.73 -0.74 6.06
C VAL A 190 -8.48 -2.02 6.85
N TYR A 191 -9.47 -2.41 7.62
CA TYR A 191 -9.41 -3.61 8.42
C TYR A 191 -9.80 -4.83 7.59
N LYS A 192 -9.46 -6.01 8.10
CA LYS A 192 -9.88 -7.27 7.53
C LYS A 192 -10.89 -7.90 8.47
N PHE A 193 -12.03 -8.29 7.94
CA PHE A 193 -13.05 -9.00 8.72
C PHE A 193 -12.51 -10.36 9.18
N HIS A 194 -12.45 -10.56 10.50
CA HIS A 194 -12.10 -11.84 11.17
C HIS A 194 -13.33 -12.49 11.82
N GLU A 195 -14.46 -12.52 11.11
CA GLU A 195 -15.74 -13.00 11.63
C GLU A 195 -15.62 -14.32 12.41
N GLY A 196 -16.26 -14.35 13.58
CA GLY A 196 -16.39 -15.56 14.39
C GLY A 196 -15.16 -16.00 15.17
N SER A 197 -14.07 -15.22 15.21
CA SER A 197 -12.87 -15.56 16.00
C SER A 197 -13.00 -15.13 17.48
N PRO A 198 -13.18 -16.07 18.44
CA PRO A 198 -13.34 -15.72 19.86
C PRO A 198 -12.10 -15.01 20.44
N LYS A 199 -10.91 -15.32 19.90
CA LYS A 199 -9.64 -14.68 20.24
C LYS A 199 -9.64 -13.18 19.91
N HIS A 200 -10.26 -12.78 18.80
CA HIS A 200 -10.28 -11.39 18.35
C HIS A 200 -11.34 -10.60 19.12
N VAL A 201 -12.52 -11.20 19.32
CA VAL A 201 -13.60 -10.60 20.15
C VAL A 201 -13.15 -10.39 21.60
N ALA A 202 -12.51 -11.39 22.21
CA ALA A 202 -12.04 -11.30 23.61
C ALA A 202 -10.94 -10.26 23.84
N GLN A 203 -10.20 -9.89 22.79
CA GLN A 203 -9.12 -8.91 22.85
C GLN A 203 -9.55 -7.52 22.39
N GLY A 204 -10.84 -7.31 22.08
CA GLY A 204 -11.32 -6.04 21.55
C GLY A 204 -10.75 -5.69 20.18
N CYS A 205 -10.29 -6.69 19.42
CA CYS A 205 -9.99 -6.54 17.99
C CYS A 205 -11.33 -6.56 17.25
N TRP A 206 -12.06 -5.45 17.38
CA TRP A 206 -13.26 -5.24 16.60
C TRP A 206 -12.84 -5.12 15.14
N ALA A 207 -13.49 -5.95 14.32
CA ALA A 207 -13.56 -5.72 12.90
C ALA A 207 -13.81 -4.23 12.65
N SER A 208 -13.03 -3.66 11.74
CA SER A 208 -13.71 -2.96 10.65
C SER A 208 -13.50 -3.74 9.37
#